data_AF-A0A023FIZ9-F1
#
_entry.id   AF-A0A023FIZ9-F1
#
_cell.length_a   1.000
_cell.length_b   1.000
_cell.length_c   1.000
_cell.angle_alpha   90.00
_cell.angle_beta   90.00
_cell.angle_gamma   90.00
#
_symmetry.space_group_name_H-M   'P 1'
#
loop_
_entity.id
_entity.type
_entity.pdbx_description
1 polymer ?
#
loop_
_entity_poly.entity_id
_entity_poly.type
_entity_poly.pdbx_seq_one_letter_code
_entity_poly.pdbx_strand_id
1 'polypeptide(L)'
;MIKQSSFLKWAQNNKNSVKSSGRRWIHPADALQKGHVVYLVKFLGFTEVEQPKGIEVVREGIRKLKFNQQLKRSEGGKVPKVELTISVDGVAVQDPKTKRIFHQHPLHRISYCADDKTDKKSFSFIAKESDGERHSCFVFSSEKLAEEITLTIGQAFDLAYRKFLETSGRDLEMRKQFMILQKRVQDLEEENSRLRKCLREGDYSRGDEVTSPTETTNHKPKAKVPRAASTNGTSKPSSSSVVPEPLPPPVPPRRCR
;
A
#
# COMPACT_ATOMS: atom_id res chain seq x y z
N MET A 1 3.19 -21.70 6.26
CA MET A 1 4.23 -20.65 6.08
C MET A 1 4.54 -20.53 4.58
N ILE A 2 4.22 -19.39 3.95
CA ILE A 2 4.43 -19.20 2.50
C ILE A 2 5.90 -18.82 2.24
N LYS A 3 6.59 -19.57 1.38
CA LYS A 3 8.01 -19.34 1.04
C LYS A 3 8.16 -18.05 0.22
N GLN A 4 8.52 -16.94 0.87
CA GLN A 4 8.73 -15.63 0.23
C GLN A 4 9.96 -15.54 -0.71
N SER A 5 10.66 -16.65 -0.96
CA SER A 5 11.96 -16.68 -1.64
C SER A 5 11.90 -16.66 -3.17
N SER A 6 10.73 -16.86 -3.78
CA SER A 6 10.57 -16.85 -5.25
C SER A 6 10.49 -15.45 -5.86
N PHE A 7 9.89 -14.49 -5.14
CA PHE A 7 9.64 -13.13 -5.65
C PHE A 7 10.88 -12.24 -5.61
N LEU A 8 11.68 -12.27 -4.54
CA LEU A 8 12.95 -11.54 -4.44
C LEU A 8 13.93 -11.91 -5.58
N LYS A 9 13.96 -13.19 -5.98
CA LYS A 9 14.81 -13.66 -7.07
C LYS A 9 14.44 -13.06 -8.43
N TRP A 10 13.19 -12.66 -8.66
CA TRP A 10 12.81 -11.97 -9.90
C TRP A 10 13.41 -10.56 -9.96
N ALA A 11 13.26 -9.77 -8.89
CA ALA A 11 13.80 -8.41 -8.80
C ALA A 11 15.33 -8.36 -8.92
N GLN A 12 16.05 -9.41 -8.49
CA GLN A 12 17.50 -9.52 -8.69
C GLN A 12 17.89 -10.02 -10.08
N ASN A 13 17.18 -11.00 -10.66
CA ASN A 13 17.55 -11.55 -11.97
C ASN A 13 17.35 -10.53 -13.11
N ASN A 14 16.34 -9.64 -13.01
CA ASN A 14 16.11 -8.63 -14.04
C ASN A 14 17.18 -7.50 -14.05
N LYS A 15 17.89 -7.25 -12.93
CA LYS A 15 18.97 -6.26 -12.87
C LYS A 15 20.13 -6.55 -13.84
N ASN A 16 20.37 -7.82 -14.21
CA ASN A 16 21.36 -8.17 -15.21
C ASN A 16 20.88 -7.96 -16.66
N SER A 17 19.57 -7.90 -16.91
CA SER A 17 19.00 -7.62 -18.24
C SER A 17 18.89 -6.11 -18.55
N VAL A 18 18.89 -5.26 -17.53
CA VAL A 18 18.67 -3.80 -17.63
C VAL A 18 19.96 -3.02 -17.94
N LYS A 19 21.05 -3.69 -18.34
CA LYS A 19 22.33 -3.06 -18.70
C LYS A 19 22.60 -2.85 -20.20
N SER A 20 21.63 -3.11 -21.09
CA SER A 20 21.82 -2.94 -22.54
C SER A 20 20.62 -2.33 -23.29
N SER A 21 20.14 -1.15 -22.87
CA SER A 21 19.66 -0.07 -23.75
C SER A 21 19.11 1.11 -22.94
N GLY A 22 19.60 2.32 -23.19
CA GLY A 22 19.26 3.53 -22.44
C GLY A 22 17.90 4.14 -22.79
N ARG A 23 16.82 3.34 -22.88
CA ARG A 23 15.47 3.87 -23.08
C ARG A 23 14.87 4.28 -21.74
N ARG A 24 14.81 5.59 -21.53
CA ARG A 24 14.08 6.22 -20.42
C ARG A 24 12.59 5.92 -20.60
N TRP A 25 11.95 5.38 -19.57
CA TRP A 25 10.49 5.24 -19.53
C TRP A 25 9.81 6.60 -19.70
N ILE A 26 8.69 6.59 -20.43
CA ILE A 26 8.05 7.80 -20.96
C ILE A 26 7.07 8.48 -20.00
N HIS A 27 6.57 7.77 -18.98
CA HIS A 27 5.60 8.31 -18.02
C HIS A 27 6.28 8.73 -16.71
N PRO A 28 5.70 9.67 -15.94
CA PRO A 28 6.14 9.92 -14.57
C PRO A 28 5.69 8.80 -13.62
N ALA A 29 6.46 8.52 -12.56
CA ALA A 29 6.12 7.50 -11.56
C ALA A 29 4.72 7.70 -10.94
N ASP A 30 4.36 8.97 -10.71
CA ASP A 30 3.04 9.40 -10.22
C ASP A 30 1.87 8.90 -11.07
N ALA A 31 2.04 8.73 -12.39
CA ALA A 31 0.97 8.22 -13.26
C ALA A 31 0.55 6.79 -12.91
N LEU A 32 1.49 5.94 -12.47
CA LEU A 32 1.19 4.60 -11.97
C LEU A 32 0.78 4.57 -10.49
N GLN A 33 1.31 5.49 -9.67
CA GLN A 33 1.05 5.49 -8.21
C GLN A 33 -0.30 6.11 -7.82
N LYS A 34 -0.71 7.20 -8.49
CA LYS A 34 -1.89 8.00 -8.16
C LYS A 34 -3.04 7.79 -9.14
N GLY A 35 -2.79 7.11 -10.25
CA GLY A 35 -3.75 6.89 -11.33
C GLY A 35 -3.46 5.60 -12.07
N HIS A 36 -3.54 5.64 -13.39
CA HIS A 36 -3.28 4.51 -14.26
C HIS A 36 -2.82 4.98 -15.65
N VAL A 37 -2.08 4.12 -16.35
CA VAL A 37 -1.67 4.33 -17.74
C VAL A 37 -2.56 3.48 -18.64
N VAL A 38 -3.05 4.07 -19.74
CA VAL A 38 -4.00 3.43 -20.67
C VAL A 38 -3.35 3.19 -22.03
N TYR A 39 -3.57 1.99 -22.59
CA TYR A 39 -3.10 1.59 -23.91
C TYR A 39 -4.23 0.93 -24.73
N LEU A 40 -4.44 1.38 -25.97
CA LEU A 40 -5.34 0.70 -26.90
C LEU A 40 -4.58 -0.39 -27.67
N VAL A 41 -4.95 -1.65 -27.48
CA VAL A 41 -4.24 -2.82 -28.02
C VAL A 41 -5.20 -3.83 -28.66
N LYS A 42 -4.68 -4.77 -29.45
CA LYS A 42 -5.45 -5.89 -30.01
C LYS A 42 -5.33 -7.08 -29.06
N PHE A 43 -6.43 -7.69 -28.61
CA PHE A 43 -6.40 -8.87 -27.75
C PHE A 43 -6.48 -10.15 -28.58
N LEU A 44 -5.44 -11.00 -28.52
CA LEU A 44 -5.41 -12.26 -29.24
C LEU A 44 -6.14 -13.38 -28.47
N GLY A 45 -6.23 -13.24 -27.15
CA GLY A 45 -6.85 -14.19 -26.23
C GLY A 45 -5.91 -14.58 -25.09
N PHE A 46 -6.26 -15.66 -24.40
CA PHE A 46 -5.42 -16.28 -23.39
C PHE A 46 -5.37 -17.79 -23.60
N THR A 47 -4.33 -18.43 -23.07
CA THR A 47 -4.22 -19.90 -22.96
C THR A 47 -3.72 -20.26 -21.58
N GLU A 48 -4.20 -21.37 -21.04
CA GLU A 48 -3.58 -22.01 -19.88
C GLU A 48 -2.13 -22.40 -20.21
N VAL A 49 -1.26 -22.30 -19.21
CA VAL A 49 0.18 -22.61 -19.26
C VAL A 49 0.63 -23.31 -17.98
N GLU A 50 1.56 -24.25 -18.10
CA GLU A 50 2.03 -25.08 -16.97
C GLU A 50 2.90 -24.30 -15.95
N GLN A 51 3.59 -23.24 -16.40
CA GLN A 51 4.57 -22.52 -15.59
C GLN A 51 4.21 -21.04 -15.44
N PRO A 52 4.43 -20.43 -14.24
CA PRO A 52 4.16 -19.01 -13.98
C PRO A 52 5.07 -18.03 -14.75
N LYS A 53 6.16 -18.51 -15.35
CA LYS A 53 7.20 -17.69 -15.99
C LYS A 53 7.98 -18.51 -17.02
N GLY A 54 8.54 -17.85 -18.02
CA GLY A 54 9.44 -18.46 -18.99
C GLY A 54 9.27 -17.86 -20.39
N ILE A 55 10.39 -17.59 -21.07
CA ILE A 55 10.37 -17.05 -22.44
C ILE A 55 9.77 -18.06 -23.42
N GLU A 56 10.03 -19.35 -23.21
CA GLU A 56 9.50 -20.43 -24.06
C GLU A 56 8.00 -20.61 -23.88
N VAL A 57 7.52 -20.59 -22.63
CA VAL A 57 6.09 -20.61 -22.25
C VAL A 57 5.33 -19.45 -22.91
N VAL A 58 5.90 -18.24 -22.87
CA VAL A 58 5.35 -17.06 -23.55
C VAL A 58 5.35 -17.26 -25.07
N ARG A 59 6.47 -17.69 -25.66
CA ARG A 59 6.60 -17.90 -27.12
C ARG A 59 5.61 -18.94 -27.63
N GLU A 60 5.41 -20.02 -26.89
CA GLU A 60 4.44 -21.07 -27.21
C GLU A 60 3.00 -20.53 -27.15
N GLY A 61 2.63 -19.83 -26.07
CA GLY A 61 1.31 -19.21 -25.94
C GLY A 61 1.02 -18.21 -27.06
N ILE A 62 2.01 -17.39 -27.43
CA ILE A 62 1.93 -16.47 -28.56
C ILE A 62 1.75 -17.23 -29.89
N ARG A 63 2.53 -18.29 -30.14
CA ARG A 63 2.42 -19.12 -31.35
C ARG A 63 1.04 -19.76 -31.47
N LYS A 64 0.55 -20.39 -30.40
CA LYS A 64 -0.76 -21.05 -30.30
C LYS A 64 -1.91 -20.08 -30.59
N LEU A 65 -1.89 -18.91 -29.96
CA LEU A 65 -2.94 -17.90 -30.14
C LEU A 65 -2.86 -17.19 -31.51
N LYS A 66 -1.67 -17.00 -32.09
CA LYS A 66 -1.51 -16.53 -33.49
C LYS A 66 -2.08 -17.54 -34.49
N PHE A 67 -1.81 -18.83 -34.31
CA PHE A 67 -2.37 -19.89 -35.16
C PHE A 67 -3.91 -19.91 -35.08
N ASN A 68 -4.47 -19.94 -33.86
CA ASN A 68 -5.92 -19.87 -33.64
C ASN A 68 -6.55 -18.59 -34.24
N GLN A 69 -5.85 -17.46 -34.21
CA GLN A 69 -6.29 -16.23 -34.87
C GLN A 69 -6.29 -16.37 -36.40
N GLN A 70 -5.28 -17.03 -36.97
CA GLN A 70 -5.19 -17.26 -38.42
C GLN A 70 -6.37 -18.11 -38.93
N LEU A 71 -6.74 -19.18 -38.20
CA LEU A 71 -7.93 -19.99 -38.50
C LEU A 71 -9.21 -19.15 -38.43
N LYS A 72 -9.42 -18.41 -37.33
CA LYS A 72 -10.57 -17.50 -37.20
C LYS A 72 -10.60 -16.41 -38.27
N ARG A 73 -9.45 -16.00 -38.80
CA ARG A 73 -9.36 -14.98 -39.86
C ARG A 73 -9.79 -15.52 -41.22
N SER A 74 -9.54 -16.80 -41.53
CA SER A 74 -10.15 -17.46 -42.70
C SER A 74 -11.69 -17.53 -42.61
N GLU A 75 -12.23 -17.56 -41.39
CA GLU A 75 -13.68 -17.51 -41.10
C GLU A 75 -14.23 -16.07 -41.03
N GLY A 76 -13.44 -15.05 -41.40
CA GLY A 76 -13.82 -13.63 -41.35
C GLY A 76 -13.70 -12.95 -39.99
N GLY A 77 -13.26 -13.68 -38.95
CA GLY A 77 -13.04 -13.17 -37.60
C GLY A 77 -11.96 -12.09 -37.52
N LYS A 78 -12.28 -10.99 -36.83
CA LYS A 78 -11.37 -9.86 -36.59
C LYS A 78 -10.87 -9.87 -35.14
N VAL A 79 -9.61 -9.50 -34.93
CA VAL A 79 -9.03 -9.37 -33.58
C VAL A 79 -9.67 -8.17 -32.86
N PRO A 80 -10.30 -8.36 -31.69
CA PRO A 80 -10.92 -7.25 -30.95
C PRO A 80 -9.86 -6.25 -30.48
N LYS A 81 -10.19 -4.96 -30.58
CA LYS A 81 -9.43 -3.89 -29.90
C LYS A 81 -9.97 -3.75 -28.47
N VAL A 82 -9.07 -3.76 -27.51
CA VAL A 82 -9.35 -3.59 -26.08
C VAL A 82 -8.52 -2.44 -25.51
N GLU A 83 -9.02 -1.87 -24.43
CA GLU A 83 -8.29 -0.93 -23.61
C GLU A 83 -7.59 -1.69 -22.48
N LEU A 84 -6.27 -1.53 -22.38
CA LEU A 84 -5.43 -2.10 -21.34
C LEU A 84 -5.04 -0.99 -20.37
N THR A 85 -5.44 -1.13 -19.11
CA THR A 85 -5.20 -0.17 -18.04
C THR A 85 -4.22 -0.76 -17.04
N ILE A 86 -3.15 -0.04 -16.71
CA ILE A 86 -2.06 -0.50 -15.85
C ILE A 86 -1.87 0.49 -14.69
N SER A 87 -1.84 -0.02 -13.46
CA SER A 87 -1.57 0.75 -12.23
C SER A 87 -0.71 -0.07 -11.25
N VAL A 88 -0.29 0.53 -10.12
CA VAL A 88 0.36 -0.22 -9.03
C VAL A 88 -0.53 -1.29 -8.39
N ASP A 89 -1.86 -1.20 -8.53
CA ASP A 89 -2.79 -2.15 -7.93
C ASP A 89 -3.07 -3.35 -8.85
N GLY A 90 -2.97 -3.18 -10.18
CA GLY A 90 -3.14 -4.28 -11.14
C GLY A 90 -3.26 -3.86 -12.60
N VAL A 91 -3.63 -4.83 -13.42
CA VAL A 91 -3.89 -4.68 -14.85
C VAL A 91 -5.34 -5.04 -15.15
N ALA A 92 -6.04 -4.19 -15.90
CA ALA A 92 -7.41 -4.42 -16.37
C ALA A 92 -7.48 -4.39 -17.90
N VAL A 93 -8.26 -5.30 -18.46
CA VAL A 93 -8.59 -5.38 -19.89
C VAL A 93 -10.07 -5.07 -20.02
N GLN A 94 -10.43 -4.01 -20.75
CA GLN A 94 -11.79 -3.52 -20.84
C GLN A 94 -12.18 -3.08 -22.26
N ASP A 95 -13.48 -2.91 -22.50
CA ASP A 95 -14.00 -2.34 -23.72
C ASP A 95 -13.63 -0.84 -23.82
N PRO A 96 -13.00 -0.37 -24.93
CA PRO A 96 -12.57 1.01 -25.03
C PRO A 96 -13.72 2.02 -25.08
N LYS A 97 -14.92 1.62 -25.51
CA LYS A 97 -16.13 2.46 -25.62
C LYS A 97 -17.00 2.37 -24.37
N THR A 98 -17.34 1.15 -23.94
CA THR A 98 -18.30 0.95 -22.84
C THR A 98 -17.64 0.89 -21.46
N LYS A 99 -16.30 0.84 -21.40
CA LYS A 99 -15.50 0.65 -20.18
C LYS A 99 -15.85 -0.61 -19.37
N ARG A 100 -16.57 -1.56 -19.99
CA ARG A 100 -16.86 -2.87 -19.39
C ARG A 100 -15.57 -3.67 -19.25
N ILE A 101 -15.21 -4.00 -18.01
CA ILE A 101 -14.07 -4.85 -17.68
C ILE A 101 -14.36 -6.29 -18.13
N PHE A 102 -13.42 -6.89 -18.87
CA PHE A 102 -13.43 -8.30 -19.29
C PHE A 102 -12.53 -9.15 -18.40
N HIS A 103 -11.34 -8.64 -18.07
CA HIS A 103 -10.36 -9.30 -17.21
C HIS A 103 -9.73 -8.28 -16.28
N GLN A 104 -9.54 -8.63 -15.00
CA GLN A 104 -8.87 -7.78 -14.03
C GLN A 104 -7.97 -8.65 -13.15
N HIS A 105 -6.67 -8.37 -13.18
CA HIS A 105 -5.66 -9.12 -12.45
C HIS A 105 -4.92 -8.18 -11.50
N PRO A 106 -5.12 -8.32 -10.17
CA PRO A 106 -4.30 -7.64 -9.18
C PRO A 106 -2.83 -7.92 -9.43
N LEU A 107 -1.95 -6.93 -9.24
CA LEU A 107 -0.58 -7.02 -9.70
C LEU A 107 0.19 -8.18 -9.04
N HIS A 108 -0.12 -8.49 -7.78
CA HIS A 108 0.45 -9.64 -7.05
C HIS A 108 0.08 -11.02 -7.62
N ARG A 109 -0.91 -11.12 -8.53
CA ARG A 109 -1.27 -12.37 -9.24
C ARG A 109 -0.59 -12.48 -10.60
N ILE A 110 -0.04 -11.40 -11.13
CA ILE A 110 0.71 -11.43 -12.39
C ILE A 110 2.14 -11.88 -12.06
N SER A 111 2.56 -13.01 -12.61
CA SER A 111 3.82 -13.67 -12.26
C SER A 111 4.96 -13.38 -13.25
N TYR A 112 4.61 -12.97 -14.47
CA TYR A 112 5.58 -12.67 -15.52
C TYR A 112 4.97 -11.75 -16.59
N CYS A 113 5.78 -10.90 -17.22
CA CYS A 113 5.41 -10.13 -18.40
C CYS A 113 6.60 -10.08 -19.37
N ALA A 114 6.34 -10.20 -20.67
CA ALA A 114 7.37 -10.22 -21.69
C ALA A 114 6.84 -9.81 -23.08
N ASP A 115 7.68 -9.11 -23.82
CA ASP A 115 7.59 -8.95 -25.27
C ASP A 115 8.21 -10.15 -26.01
N ASP A 116 7.80 -10.35 -27.26
CA ASP A 116 8.40 -11.36 -28.15
C ASP A 116 9.54 -10.73 -28.96
N LYS A 117 10.78 -11.17 -28.68
CA LYS A 117 11.98 -10.74 -29.42
C LYS A 117 11.88 -10.98 -30.94
N THR A 118 11.08 -11.97 -31.37
CA THR A 118 10.89 -12.28 -32.80
C THR A 118 9.75 -11.49 -33.43
N ASP A 119 8.76 -11.06 -32.64
CA ASP A 119 7.69 -10.19 -33.07
C ASP A 119 7.51 -9.03 -32.09
N LYS A 120 8.19 -7.93 -32.41
CA LYS A 120 8.13 -6.65 -31.67
C LYS A 120 6.73 -6.05 -31.58
N LYS A 121 5.71 -6.63 -32.22
CA LYS A 121 4.31 -6.24 -32.09
C LYS A 121 3.53 -7.08 -31.07
N SER A 122 4.10 -8.12 -30.49
CA SER A 122 3.45 -9.00 -29.52
C SER A 122 4.04 -8.83 -28.12
N PHE A 123 3.16 -8.73 -27.12
CA PHE A 123 3.52 -8.79 -25.71
C PHE A 123 2.49 -9.62 -24.94
N SER A 124 2.89 -10.07 -23.75
CA SER A 124 2.06 -10.93 -22.92
C SER A 124 2.31 -10.70 -21.43
N PHE A 125 1.36 -11.16 -20.62
CA PHE A 125 1.59 -11.42 -19.22
C PHE A 125 1.01 -12.77 -18.80
N ILE A 126 1.63 -13.40 -17.83
CA ILE A 126 1.13 -14.62 -17.18
C ILE A 126 0.51 -14.21 -15.85
N ALA A 127 -0.75 -14.59 -15.63
CA ALA A 127 -1.46 -14.35 -14.38
C ALA A 127 -1.94 -15.68 -13.78
N LYS A 128 -1.92 -15.77 -12.45
CA LYS A 128 -2.56 -16.82 -11.69
C LYS A 128 -4.08 -16.57 -11.62
N GLU A 129 -4.84 -17.64 -11.79
CA GLU A 129 -6.30 -17.63 -11.67
C GLU A 129 -6.75 -17.35 -10.21
N SER A 130 -8.04 -17.03 -10.00
CA SER A 130 -8.58 -16.77 -8.66
C SER A 130 -8.62 -18.00 -7.76
N ASP A 131 -8.95 -19.15 -8.34
CA ASP A 131 -9.50 -20.29 -7.59
C ASP A 131 -8.62 -21.56 -7.69
N GLY A 132 -7.35 -21.42 -8.07
CA GLY A 132 -6.40 -22.53 -8.14
C GLY A 132 -4.96 -22.11 -8.44
N GLU A 133 -4.07 -23.10 -8.54
CA GLU A 133 -2.65 -22.92 -8.93
C GLU A 133 -2.46 -22.88 -10.47
N ARG A 134 -3.53 -22.66 -11.24
CA ARG A 134 -3.46 -22.56 -12.70
C ARG A 134 -2.96 -21.19 -13.14
N HIS A 135 -2.19 -21.20 -14.22
CA HIS A 135 -1.63 -19.99 -14.83
C HIS A 135 -2.18 -19.82 -16.25
N SER A 136 -2.52 -18.58 -16.61
CA SER A 136 -2.96 -18.21 -17.96
C SER A 136 -2.05 -17.14 -18.54
N CYS A 137 -1.57 -17.38 -19.76
CA CYS A 137 -0.81 -16.44 -20.57
C CYS A 137 -1.78 -15.63 -21.44
N PHE A 138 -1.89 -14.33 -21.16
CA PHE A 138 -2.71 -13.37 -21.91
C PHE A 138 -1.84 -12.71 -22.98
N VAL A 139 -2.26 -12.78 -24.24
CA VAL A 139 -1.47 -12.29 -25.39
C VAL A 139 -2.16 -11.13 -26.09
N PHE A 140 -1.39 -10.09 -26.33
CA PHE A 140 -1.82 -8.84 -26.95
C PHE A 140 -0.90 -8.47 -28.12
N SER A 141 -1.41 -7.64 -29.02
CA SER A 141 -0.61 -7.02 -30.07
C SER A 141 -0.80 -5.51 -30.13
N SER A 142 0.34 -4.80 -30.24
CA SER A 142 0.45 -3.36 -30.42
C SER A 142 1.55 -3.07 -31.42
N GLU A 143 1.31 -2.20 -32.41
CA GLU A 143 2.23 -2.02 -33.54
C GLU A 143 3.54 -1.30 -33.19
N LYS A 144 3.54 -0.51 -32.11
CA LYS A 144 4.68 0.32 -31.67
C LYS A 144 4.96 0.25 -30.17
N LEU A 145 3.97 -0.08 -29.34
CA LEU A 145 4.03 0.11 -27.88
C LEU A 145 4.28 -1.18 -27.10
N ALA A 146 4.50 -2.33 -27.74
CA ALA A 146 4.62 -3.62 -27.05
C ALA A 146 5.77 -3.64 -26.01
N GLU A 147 6.94 -3.13 -26.39
CA GLU A 147 8.11 -2.95 -25.52
C GLU A 147 7.81 -1.97 -24.37
N GLU A 148 7.20 -0.82 -24.66
CA GLU A 148 6.86 0.22 -23.69
C GLU A 148 5.81 -0.23 -22.66
N ILE A 149 4.86 -1.06 -23.09
CA ILE A 149 3.85 -1.66 -22.23
C ILE A 149 4.50 -2.67 -21.28
N THR A 150 5.38 -3.55 -21.78
CA THR A 150 6.15 -4.48 -20.94
C THR A 150 6.98 -3.74 -19.90
N LEU A 151 7.65 -2.64 -20.28
CA LEU A 151 8.38 -1.77 -19.34
C LEU A 151 7.47 -1.14 -18.29
N THR A 152 6.31 -0.62 -18.70
CA THR A 152 5.34 0.02 -17.80
C THR A 152 4.75 -0.96 -16.78
N ILE A 153 4.47 -2.22 -17.18
CA ILE A 153 4.10 -3.29 -16.25
C ILE A 153 5.26 -3.60 -15.30
N GLY A 154 6.50 -3.69 -15.80
CA GLY A 154 7.71 -3.89 -15.00
C GLY A 154 7.88 -2.82 -13.90
N GLN A 155 7.59 -1.56 -14.22
CA GLN A 155 7.70 -0.47 -13.25
C GLN A 155 6.51 -0.41 -12.29
N ALA A 156 5.32 -0.80 -12.72
CA ALA A 156 4.20 -1.03 -11.81
C ALA A 156 4.59 -2.07 -10.75
N PHE A 157 5.25 -3.18 -11.15
CA PHE A 157 5.75 -4.19 -10.21
C PHE A 157 6.76 -3.61 -9.21
N ASP A 158 7.78 -2.88 -9.68
CA ASP A 158 8.80 -2.29 -8.81
C ASP A 158 8.21 -1.29 -7.80
N LEU A 159 7.24 -0.48 -8.24
CA LEU A 159 6.55 0.50 -7.40
C LEU A 159 5.61 -0.17 -6.39
N ALA A 160 4.82 -1.16 -6.82
CA ALA A 160 3.94 -1.93 -5.94
C ALA A 160 4.73 -2.75 -4.91
N TYR A 161 5.85 -3.35 -5.31
CA TYR A 161 6.73 -4.08 -4.40
C TYR A 161 7.36 -3.17 -3.35
N ARG A 162 7.79 -1.97 -3.74
CA ARG A 162 8.29 -0.95 -2.78
C ARG A 162 7.21 -0.52 -1.80
N LYS A 163 6.01 -0.19 -2.29
CA LYS A 163 4.81 0.12 -1.48
C LYS A 163 4.48 -1.02 -0.51
N PHE A 164 4.52 -2.26 -0.96
CA PHE A 164 4.28 -3.45 -0.13
C PHE A 164 5.30 -3.61 1.01
N LEU A 165 6.60 -3.42 0.75
CA LEU A 165 7.63 -3.47 1.79
C LEU A 165 7.45 -2.35 2.83
N GLU A 166 7.22 -1.12 2.37
CA GLU A 166 7.00 0.03 3.26
C GLU A 166 5.74 -0.13 4.12
N THR A 167 4.63 -0.60 3.55
CA THR A 167 3.39 -0.85 4.29
C THR A 167 3.57 -2.00 5.27
N SER A 168 4.21 -3.10 4.88
CA SER A 168 4.45 -4.25 5.78
C SER A 168 5.27 -3.86 7.03
N GLY A 169 6.25 -2.96 6.87
CA GLY A 169 7.00 -2.39 7.99
C GLY A 169 6.15 -1.46 8.87
N ARG A 170 5.38 -0.56 8.24
CA ARG A 170 4.47 0.36 8.95
C ARG A 170 3.37 -0.36 9.72
N ASP A 171 2.78 -1.42 9.17
CA ASP A 171 1.74 -2.23 9.82
C ASP A 171 2.26 -2.95 11.06
N LEU A 172 3.51 -3.42 11.04
CA LEU A 172 4.13 -4.04 12.20
C LEU A 172 4.37 -3.01 13.31
N GLU A 173 4.85 -1.81 12.96
CA GLU A 173 5.09 -0.73 13.92
C GLU A 173 3.76 -0.21 14.50
N MET A 174 2.73 -0.05 13.68
CA MET A 174 1.38 0.33 14.10
C MET A 174 0.78 -0.69 15.07
N ARG A 175 0.97 -1.99 14.84
CA ARG A 175 0.55 -3.05 15.79
C ARG A 175 1.26 -2.96 17.14
N LYS A 176 2.56 -2.65 17.17
CA LYS A 176 3.30 -2.43 18.43
C LYS A 176 2.76 -1.22 19.18
N GLN A 177 2.59 -0.09 18.49
CA GLN A 177 2.02 1.14 19.07
C GLN A 177 0.62 0.90 19.63
N PHE A 178 -0.21 0.12 18.92
CA PHE A 178 -1.53 -0.28 19.40
C PHE A 178 -1.46 -1.14 20.68
N MET A 179 -0.58 -2.14 20.75
CA MET A 179 -0.38 -2.93 21.98
C MET A 179 0.10 -2.08 23.17
N ILE A 180 1.04 -1.17 22.94
CA ILE A 180 1.58 -0.28 23.99
C ILE A 180 0.46 0.66 24.49
N LEU A 181 -0.29 1.26 23.58
CA LEU A 181 -1.41 2.14 23.92
C LEU A 181 -2.53 1.39 24.64
N GLN A 182 -2.89 0.18 24.19
CA GLN A 182 -3.91 -0.65 24.82
C GLN A 182 -3.50 -1.03 26.26
N LYS A 183 -2.23 -1.40 26.49
CA LYS A 183 -1.72 -1.62 27.85
C LYS A 183 -1.81 -0.35 28.69
N ARG A 184 -1.42 0.80 28.14
CA ARG A 184 -1.47 2.07 28.88
C ARG A 184 -2.91 2.49 29.23
N VAL A 185 -3.88 2.21 28.37
CA VAL A 185 -5.31 2.39 28.67
C VAL A 185 -5.73 1.49 29.83
N GLN A 186 -5.37 0.19 29.80
CA GLN A 186 -5.69 -0.73 30.90
C GLN A 186 -5.07 -0.29 32.24
N ASP A 187 -3.78 0.06 32.26
CA ASP A 187 -3.11 0.55 33.47
C ASP A 187 -3.85 1.78 34.07
N LEU A 188 -4.28 2.72 33.19
CA LEU A 188 -5.01 3.92 33.58
C LEU A 188 -6.45 3.62 34.02
N GLU A 189 -7.13 2.64 33.42
CA GLU A 189 -8.47 2.20 33.84
C GLU A 189 -8.44 1.53 35.22
N GLU A 190 -7.43 0.71 35.50
CA GLU A 190 -7.21 0.12 36.83
C GLU A 190 -6.90 1.19 37.89
N GLU A 191 -6.04 2.16 37.58
CA GLU A 191 -5.74 3.30 38.46
C GLU A 191 -6.96 4.18 38.72
N ASN A 192 -7.74 4.51 37.68
CA ASN A 192 -8.96 5.31 37.79
C ASN A 192 -10.05 4.56 38.58
N SER A 193 -10.17 3.23 38.40
CA SER A 193 -11.05 2.37 39.19
C SER A 193 -10.65 2.34 40.67
N ARG A 194 -9.36 2.24 40.98
CA ARG A 194 -8.82 2.33 42.36
C ARG A 194 -9.12 3.67 43.01
N LEU A 195 -8.81 4.79 42.33
CA LEU A 195 -9.08 6.14 42.84
C LEU A 195 -10.58 6.36 43.10
N ARG A 196 -11.44 5.92 42.18
CA ARG A 196 -12.91 5.95 42.36
C ARG A 196 -13.39 5.08 43.52
N LYS A 197 -12.69 4.00 43.86
CA LYS A 197 -13.00 3.17 45.03
C LYS A 197 -12.61 3.91 46.32
N CYS A 198 -11.38 4.42 46.41
CA CYS A 198 -10.92 5.21 47.56
C CYS A 198 -11.81 6.43 47.82
N LEU A 199 -12.26 7.14 46.78
CA LEU A 199 -13.20 8.27 46.92
C LEU A 199 -14.60 7.87 47.40
N ARG A 200 -15.05 6.63 47.19
CA ARG A 200 -16.32 6.12 47.74
C ARG A 200 -16.18 5.57 49.16
N GLU A 201 -15.00 5.08 49.52
CA GLU A 201 -14.68 4.65 50.88
C GLU A 201 -14.34 5.86 51.79
N GLY A 202 -13.99 7.01 51.20
CA GLY A 202 -13.74 8.28 51.86
C GLY A 202 -14.91 9.26 51.86
N ASP A 203 -16.06 8.87 52.42
CA ASP A 203 -17.10 9.82 52.86
C ASP A 203 -17.70 9.41 54.22
N TYR A 204 -16.81 9.24 55.20
CA TYR A 204 -17.12 9.12 56.62
C TYR A 204 -16.06 9.86 57.46
N SER A 205 -16.17 11.19 57.53
CA SER A 205 -15.87 12.01 58.73
C SER A 205 -16.09 13.50 58.45
N ARG A 206 -17.05 14.11 59.15
CA ARG A 206 -17.34 15.55 59.14
C ARG A 206 -17.02 16.12 60.52
N GLY A 207 -16.10 17.09 60.60
CA GLY A 207 -15.67 17.74 61.85
C GLY A 207 -14.76 16.86 62.73
N ASP A 208 -13.94 17.39 63.64
CA ASP A 208 -13.68 18.79 63.98
C ASP A 208 -12.28 18.95 64.64
N GLU A 209 -11.81 20.20 64.66
CA GLU A 209 -10.86 20.85 65.59
C GLU A 209 -9.53 20.20 66.10
N VAL A 210 -8.46 20.95 65.83
CA VAL A 210 -7.21 21.21 66.59
C VAL A 210 -7.04 20.57 67.98
N THR A 211 -5.92 19.87 68.20
CA THR A 211 -4.90 20.22 69.24
C THR A 211 -3.61 19.39 69.12
N SER A 212 -2.47 20.04 69.36
CA SER A 212 -1.13 19.45 69.59
C SER A 212 -0.73 19.71 71.06
N PRO A 213 0.15 18.90 71.72
CA PRO A 213 1.59 18.79 71.43
C PRO A 213 2.09 17.30 71.47
N THR A 214 3.36 16.89 71.52
CA THR A 214 4.67 17.56 71.75
C THR A 214 5.83 16.86 71.01
N GLU A 215 7.05 17.35 71.23
CA GLU A 215 8.39 16.92 70.80
C GLU A 215 8.86 15.59 71.44
N THR A 216 9.72 14.78 70.83
CA THR A 216 11.18 14.98 70.58
C THR A 216 11.68 13.95 69.53
N THR A 217 12.79 14.05 68.80
CA THR A 217 13.97 14.96 68.77
C THR A 217 14.59 14.97 67.36
N ASN A 218 15.24 16.09 66.96
CA ASN A 218 16.40 16.25 66.05
C ASN A 218 16.63 15.28 64.85
N HIS A 219 16.95 15.75 63.63
CA HIS A 219 17.78 16.92 63.29
C HIS A 219 17.23 17.79 62.15
N LYS A 220 17.58 19.08 62.19
CA LYS A 220 17.19 20.15 61.24
C LYS A 220 18.46 20.79 60.60
N PRO A 221 18.41 21.83 59.73
CA PRO A 221 18.78 21.68 58.33
C PRO A 221 19.85 22.72 57.89
N LYS A 222 19.99 22.96 56.58
CA LYS A 222 19.92 24.33 56.00
C LYS A 222 19.91 24.33 54.47
N ALA A 223 18.79 24.76 53.90
CA ALA A 223 18.83 25.59 52.70
C ALA A 223 18.75 27.06 53.14
N LYS A 224 19.50 27.95 52.48
CA LYS A 224 19.35 29.41 52.61
C LYS A 224 19.35 30.03 51.21
N VAL A 225 18.24 30.68 50.88
CA VAL A 225 18.16 31.68 49.81
C VAL A 225 18.06 33.05 50.49
N PRO A 226 18.69 34.09 49.93
CA PRO A 226 18.10 35.42 50.03
C PRO A 226 18.10 36.19 48.68
N ARG A 227 16.89 36.41 48.17
CA ARG A 227 16.32 37.70 47.73
C ARG A 227 17.20 38.72 46.96
N ALA A 228 16.89 38.84 45.67
CA ALA A 228 16.68 40.05 44.84
C ALA A 228 17.70 41.21 44.77
N ALA A 229 18.10 41.54 43.53
CA ALA A 229 18.40 42.90 43.07
C ALA A 229 18.07 43.05 41.57
N SER A 230 17.73 44.26 41.12
CA SER A 230 17.30 44.59 39.75
C SER A 230 18.44 44.66 38.74
N THR A 231 18.19 44.41 37.44
CA THR A 231 18.17 45.45 36.37
C THR A 231 18.19 44.87 34.93
N ASN A 232 17.53 45.59 34.01
CA ASN A 232 17.79 45.76 32.57
C ASN A 232 17.78 44.56 31.59
N GLY A 233 17.02 44.72 30.49
CA GLY A 233 17.33 44.09 29.19
C GLY A 233 16.14 43.67 28.34
N THR A 234 15.83 44.48 27.31
CA THR A 234 15.33 44.15 25.96
C THR A 234 15.24 42.65 25.58
N SER A 235 14.24 42.15 24.83
CA SER A 235 13.36 42.80 23.83
C SER A 235 12.09 41.97 23.48
N LYS A 236 11.07 42.64 22.92
CA LYS A 236 9.95 42.05 22.15
C LYS A 236 10.47 41.54 20.77
N PRO A 237 9.77 40.68 19.99
CA PRO A 237 8.34 40.83 19.68
C PRO A 237 7.45 39.57 19.59
N SER A 238 6.17 39.88 19.36
CA SER A 238 5.00 39.02 19.17
C SER A 238 5.01 38.13 17.92
N SER A 239 4.32 36.99 18.03
CA SER A 239 3.39 36.54 16.98
C SER A 239 2.19 35.83 17.59
N SER A 240 1.03 35.99 16.95
CA SER A 240 -0.27 35.46 17.37
C SER A 240 -0.64 34.22 16.55
N SER A 241 -1.17 33.19 17.19
CA SER A 241 -1.88 32.10 16.51
C SER A 241 -3.07 31.63 17.35
N VAL A 242 -4.27 31.86 16.80
CA VAL A 242 -5.55 31.39 17.34
C VAL A 242 -5.61 29.86 17.20
N VAL A 243 -5.98 29.16 18.26
CA VAL A 243 -6.21 27.71 18.24
C VAL A 243 -7.64 27.45 17.74
N PRO A 244 -7.86 26.68 16.66
CA PRO A 244 -9.20 26.28 16.25
C PRO A 244 -9.76 25.22 17.20
N GLU A 245 -10.99 25.42 17.65
CA GLU A 245 -11.75 24.48 18.48
C GLU A 245 -12.18 23.25 17.64
N PRO A 246 -12.04 22.02 18.16
CA PRO A 246 -12.39 20.82 17.40
C PRO A 246 -13.92 20.62 17.30
N LEU A 247 -14.42 20.51 16.07
CA LEU A 247 -15.84 20.26 15.79
C LEU A 247 -16.30 18.89 16.33
N PRO A 248 -17.54 18.78 16.86
CA PRO A 248 -18.09 17.52 17.35
C PRO A 248 -18.38 16.52 16.22
N PRO A 249 -18.33 15.21 16.49
CA PRO A 249 -18.53 14.17 15.49
C PRO A 249 -19.99 14.10 14.98
N PRO A 250 -20.21 13.63 13.74
CA PRO A 250 -21.55 13.55 13.14
C PRO A 250 -22.43 12.49 13.80
N VAL A 251 -23.70 12.83 14.01
CA VAL A 251 -24.72 11.95 14.61
C VAL A 251 -25.12 10.84 13.63
N PRO A 252 -25.20 9.57 14.03
CA PRO A 252 -25.62 8.47 13.14
C PRO A 252 -27.11 8.57 12.76
N PRO A 253 -27.49 8.09 11.56
CA PRO A 253 -28.87 8.17 11.09
C PRO A 253 -29.81 7.32 11.95
N ARG A 254 -30.96 7.90 12.32
CA ARG A 254 -32.04 7.19 13.03
C ARG A 254 -32.57 6.07 12.13
N ARG A 255 -32.53 4.81 12.61
CA ARG A 255 -33.27 3.72 11.97
C ARG A 255 -34.76 3.96 12.18
N CYS A 256 -35.51 4.09 11.10
CA CYS A 256 -36.96 3.95 11.14
C CYS A 256 -37.32 2.46 11.16
N ARG A 257 -37.97 2.01 12.23
CA ARG A 257 -38.91 0.88 12.21
C ARG A 257 -39.89 1.00 13.37
#